data_AF-A0A754B5G9-F1
#
_entry.id   AF-A0A754B5G9-F1
#
_cell.length_a   1.000
_cell.length_b   1.000
_cell.length_c   1.000
_cell.angle_alpha   90.00
_cell.angle_beta   90.00
_cell.angle_gamma   90.00
#
_symmetry.space_group_name_H-M   'P 1'
#
loop_
_entity.id
_entity.type
_entity.pdbx_description
1 polymer ?
#
loop_
_entity_poly.entity_id
_entity_poly.type
_entity_poly.pdbx_seq_one_letter_code
_entity_poly.pdbx_strand_id
1 'polypeptide(L)' 'MNARFMDITRQAAIKERYHEYKEAGELWEKAMFLARNSVNADYCRLRADFCLNSIFTRKRLL' A
#
# COMPACT_ATOMS: atom_id res chain seq x y z
N MET A 1 -17.81 -5.13 7.49
CA MET A 1 -16.56 -4.71 6.78
C MET A 1 -16.06 -3.41 7.40
N ASN A 2 -14.76 -3.23 7.66
CA ASN A 2 -14.25 -1.96 8.21
C ASN A 2 -14.27 -0.91 7.09
N ALA A 3 -15.21 0.04 7.13
CA ALA A 3 -15.37 1.05 6.07
C ALA A 3 -14.10 1.85 5.82
N ARG A 4 -13.32 2.13 6.87
CA ARG A 4 -12.04 2.83 6.79
C ARG A 4 -10.95 2.01 6.10
N PHE A 5 -10.94 0.70 6.31
CA PHE A 5 -10.03 -0.21 5.61
C PHE A 5 -10.34 -0.25 4.10
N MET A 6 -11.63 -0.39 3.75
CA MET A 6 -12.05 -0.43 2.35
C MET A 6 -11.77 0.88 1.60
N ASP A 7 -11.94 2.02 2.28
CA ASP A 7 -11.64 3.33 1.71
C ASP A 7 -10.14 3.51 1.45
N ILE A 8 -9.28 3.24 2.44
CA ILE A 8 -7.83 3.40 2.30
C ILE A 8 -7.27 2.43 1.25
N THR A 9 -7.71 1.17 1.23
CA THR A 9 -7.26 0.20 0.22
C THR A 9 -7.71 0.58 -1.20
N ARG A 10 -8.89 1.20 -1.36
CA ARG A 10 -9.32 1.76 -2.64
C ARG A 10 -8.42 2.92 -3.07
N GLN A 11 -8.12 3.86 -2.18
CA GLN A 11 -7.23 4.98 -2.47
C GLN A 11 -5.83 4.48 -2.85
N ALA A 12 -5.28 3.53 -2.10
CA ALA A 12 -3.98 2.92 -2.39
C ALA A 12 -3.96 2.29 -3.79
N ALA A 13 -4.98 1.52 -4.15
CA ALA A 13 -5.10 0.91 -5.47
C ALA A 13 -5.24 1.93 -6.60
N ILE A 14 -5.94 3.05 -6.37
CA ILE A 14 -6.03 4.16 -7.33
C ILE A 14 -4.65 4.78 -7.55
N LYS A 15 -3.93 5.11 -6.47
CA LYS A 15 -2.58 5.67 -6.50
C LYS A 15 -1.60 4.77 -7.28
N GLU A 16 -1.67 3.45 -7.07
CA GLU A 16 -0.87 2.52 -7.87
C GLU A 16 -1.15 2.58 -9.37
N ARG A 17 -2.43 2.70 -9.77
CA ARG A 17 -2.80 2.80 -11.20
C ARG A 17 -2.27 4.08 -11.85
N TYR A 18 -2.08 5.13 -11.07
CA TYR A 18 -1.47 6.39 -11.51
C TYR A 18 0.05 6.43 -11.32
N HIS A 19 0.68 5.30 -11.01
CA HIS A 19 2.12 5.17 -10.77
C HIS A 19 2.65 6.03 -9.59
N GLU A 20 1.76 6.46 -8.69
CA GLU A 20 2.09 7.20 -7.47
C GLU A 20 2.52 6.22 -6.36
N TYR A 21 3.55 5.41 -6.65
CA TYR A 21 3.91 4.23 -5.85
C TYR A 21 4.30 4.55 -4.41
N LYS A 22 4.96 5.69 -4.15
CA LYS A 22 5.31 6.06 -2.77
C LYS A 22 4.06 6.23 -1.91
N GLU A 23 3.11 7.04 -2.37
CA GLU A 23 1.86 7.34 -1.67
C GLU A 23 0.97 6.09 -1.56
N ALA A 24 0.93 5.27 -2.61
CA ALA A 24 0.26 3.98 -2.57
C ALA A 24 0.83 3.07 -1.47
N GLY A 25 2.17 3.00 -1.36
CA GLY A 25 2.86 2.21 -0.35
C GLY A 25 2.51 2.64 1.07
N GLU A 26 2.55 3.93 1.35
CA GLU A 26 2.17 4.50 2.66
C GLU A 26 0.70 4.20 3.01
N LEU A 27 -0.20 4.25 2.02
CA LEU A 27 -1.60 3.88 2.21
C LEU A 27 -1.77 2.38 2.47
N TRP A 28 -1.00 1.51 1.81
CA TRP A 28 -1.02 0.07 2.09
C TRP A 28 -0.48 -0.26 3.48
N GLU A 29 0.60 0.38 3.94
CA GLU A 29 1.08 0.22 5.32
C GLU A 29 -0.01 0.63 6.32
N LYS A 30 -0.68 1.76 6.07
CA LYS A 30 -1.80 2.20 6.91
C LYS A 30 -2.97 1.22 6.89
N ALA A 31 -3.28 0.63 5.73
CA ALA A 31 -4.33 -0.37 5.61
C ALA A 31 -4.00 -1.67 6.36
N MET A 32 -2.72 -2.07 6.41
CA MET A 32 -2.25 -3.23 7.17
C MET A 32 -2.67 -3.13 8.65
N PHE A 33 -2.47 -1.97 9.28
CA PHE A 33 -2.84 -1.75 10.69
C PHE A 33 -4.37 -1.67 10.93
N LEU A 34 -5.17 -1.48 9.88
CA LEU A 34 -6.64 -1.44 9.96
C LEU A 34 -7.31 -2.77 9.61
N ALA A 35 -6.55 -3.71 9.06
CA ALA A 35 -7.03 -5.02 8.68
C ALA A 35 -7.43 -5.82 9.93
N ARG A 36 -8.64 -6.38 9.91
CA ARG A 36 -9.16 -7.18 11.03
C ARG A 36 -8.66 -8.63 11.03
N ASN A 37 -8.15 -9.12 9.91
CA ASN A 37 -7.65 -10.46 9.75
C ASN A 37 -6.24 -10.44 9.17
N SER A 38 -5.47 -11.49 9.47
CA SER A 38 -4.08 -11.63 9.07
C SER A 38 -3.91 -11.67 7.55
N VAL A 39 -4.82 -12.34 6.82
CA VAL A 39 -4.76 -12.43 5.35
C VAL A 39 -4.77 -11.04 4.69
N ASN A 40 -5.65 -10.14 5.16
CA ASN A 40 -5.71 -8.78 4.64
C ASN A 40 -4.51 -7.94 5.10
N ALA A 41 -4.03 -8.15 6.33
CA ALA A 41 -2.83 -7.48 6.83
C ALA A 41 -1.60 -7.87 5.98
N ASP A 42 -1.41 -9.16 5.71
CA ASP A 42 -0.34 -9.68 4.88
C ASP A 42 -0.44 -9.20 3.44
N TYR A 43 -1.65 -9.19 2.87
CA TYR A 43 -1.86 -8.62 1.55
C TYR A 43 -1.44 -7.14 1.50
N CYS A 44 -1.84 -6.34 2.49
CA CYS A 44 -1.46 -4.93 2.56
C CYS A 44 0.06 -4.77 2.75
N ARG A 45 0.69 -5.60 3.59
CA ARG A 45 2.15 -5.61 3.78
C ARG A 45 2.89 -5.87 2.48
N LEU A 46 2.52 -6.92 1.74
CA LEU A 46 3.15 -7.27 0.47
C LEU A 46 2.98 -6.17 -0.58
N ARG A 47 1.85 -5.47 -0.58
CA ARG A 47 1.60 -4.33 -1.47
C ARG A 47 2.42 -3.10 -1.06
N ALA A 48 2.51 -2.81 0.22
CA ALA A 48 3.41 -1.78 0.74
C ALA A 48 4.86 -2.08 0.33
N ASP A 49 5.33 -3.31 0.55
CA ASP A 49 6.67 -3.75 0.16
C ASP A 49 6.91 -3.56 -1.34
N PHE A 50 5.96 -3.96 -2.18
CA PHE A 50 6.05 -3.77 -3.64
C PHE A 50 6.16 -2.28 -4.02
N CYS A 51 5.28 -1.45 -3.49
CA CYS A 51 5.21 -0.02 -3.79
C CYS A 51 6.44 0.75 -3.29
N LEU A 52 6.90 0.47 -2.08
CA LEU A 52 8.02 1.17 -1.45
C LEU A 52 9.39 0.67 -1.93
N ASN A 53 9.52 -0.60 -2.32
CA ASN A 53 10.78 -1.16 -2.82
C ASN A 53 10.91 -1.15 -4.35
N SER A 54 9.91 -0.66 -5.08
CA SER A 54 9.95 -0.58 -6.54
C SER A 54 11.16 0.24 -7.02
N ILE A 55 11.64 -0.06 -8.23
CA ILE A 55 12.75 0.66 -8.88
C ILE A 55 12.43 2.16 -9.04
N PHE A 56 11.16 2.55 -9.01
CA PHE A 56 10.69 3.94 -9.08
C PHE A 56 10.81 4.70 -7.75
N THR A 57 11.02 3.99 -6.63
CA THR A 57 11.05 4.55 -5.26
C THR A 57 12.44 4.45 -4.63
N ARG A 58 13.31 3.56 -5.14
CA ARG A 58 14.73 3.56 -4.77
C ARG A 58 15.39 4.82 -5.35
N LYS A 59 15.88 5.71 -4.48
CA LYS A 59 16.96 6.62 -4.87
C LYS A 59 18.06 5.73 -5.45
N ARG A 60 18.31 5.86 -6.76
CA ARG A 60 19.54 5.37 -7.37
C ARG A 60 20.66 6.03 -6.56
N LEU A 61 21.34 5.25 -5.72
CA LEU A 61 22.66 5.64 -5.27
C LEU A 61 23.49 5.65 -6.56
N LEU A 62 23.78 6.86 -7.05
CA LEU A 62 24.73 7.10 -8.13
C LEU A 62 26.09 6.53 -7.74
#